data_AF-A0A1Y9HAL9-F1
#
_entry.id   AF-A0A1Y9HAL9-F1
#
_cell.length_a   1.000
_cell.length_b   1.000
_cell.length_c   1.000
_cell.angle_alpha   90.00
_cell.angle_beta   90.00
_cell.angle_gamma   90.00
#
_symmetry.space_group_name_H-M   'P 1'
#
loop_
_entity.id
_entity.type
_entity.pdbx_description
1 polymer ?
#
loop_
_entity_poly.entity_id
_entity_poly.type
_entity_poly.pdbx_seq_one_letter_code
_entity_poly.pdbx_strand_id
1 'polypeptide(L)'
;MNIIRKIIPFSQQLSKSLSTLGSQQAFTLLQSNATPTMRAISTTTPRNDLMEFFDNKKNWGEQEVKHGRAWTKDDLRIKSNGDLHQLWFVLLKEHNMLLTMEHECKEKMELFPSPERLDKVKESMSNLEEVVRERNRAYYELETGESGERPGKLVANQLGIRFYYRAFEHVIPKYANRKWNERHKFSYGGHAVGKFLRLYRERLYNEKRKLRNRERNEVVHLLRRFPNIDRETLAQRFPSVDVEKLYKLDKIRTNRTSQ
;
A
#
# COMPACT_ATOMS: atom_id res chain seq x y z
N MET A 1 -44.97 47.29 -28.46
CA MET A 1 -45.03 45.82 -28.28
C MET A 1 -44.01 45.48 -27.19
N ASN A 2 -44.42 44.92 -26.05
CA ASN A 2 -44.44 43.47 -25.78
C ASN A 2 -43.05 42.81 -26.01
N ILE A 3 -42.42 42.07 -25.08
CA ILE A 3 -42.92 41.54 -23.79
C ILE A 3 -41.70 41.11 -22.90
N ILE A 4 -41.71 41.47 -21.60
CA ILE A 4 -41.35 40.61 -20.44
C ILE A 4 -39.92 40.03 -20.26
N ARG A 5 -39.23 40.51 -19.19
CA ARG A 5 -38.39 39.77 -18.17
C ARG A 5 -37.13 39.01 -18.68
N LYS A 6 -36.07 38.67 -17.93
CA LYS A 6 -35.57 38.82 -16.52
C LYS A 6 -34.04 38.54 -16.63
N ILE A 7 -33.09 38.99 -15.81
CA ILE A 7 -33.02 39.90 -14.63
C ILE A 7 -31.54 40.40 -14.55
N ILE A 8 -31.19 41.34 -13.65
CA ILE A 8 -29.77 41.66 -13.29
C ILE A 8 -29.59 41.69 -11.76
N PRO A 9 -28.39 41.91 -11.17
CA PRO A 9 -27.94 41.20 -9.97
C PRO A 9 -28.30 41.95 -8.68
N PHE A 10 -28.06 41.33 -7.51
CA PHE A 10 -27.56 42.10 -6.37
C PHE A 10 -26.80 41.24 -5.36
N SER A 11 -25.53 41.57 -5.15
CA SER A 11 -24.86 41.38 -3.88
C SER A 11 -24.89 42.72 -3.14
N GLN A 12 -25.24 42.73 -1.85
CA GLN A 12 -24.63 43.62 -0.86
C GLN A 12 -25.11 43.32 0.58
N GLN A 13 -24.12 43.06 1.43
CA GLN A 13 -23.94 43.62 2.77
C GLN A 13 -25.07 43.51 3.81
N LEU A 14 -24.85 42.55 4.71
CA LEU A 14 -24.84 42.75 6.17
C LEU A 14 -24.94 44.22 6.64
N SER A 15 -26.07 44.58 7.25
CA SER A 15 -26.11 45.16 8.62
C SER A 15 -27.54 45.53 9.01
N LYS A 16 -27.96 45.11 10.22
CA LYS A 16 -28.77 45.89 11.19
C LYS A 16 -29.20 45.00 12.37
N SER A 17 -28.72 45.39 13.56
CA SER A 17 -29.32 45.25 14.90
C SER A 17 -30.61 44.40 15.05
N LEU A 18 -30.53 43.32 15.84
CA LEU A 18 -31.71 42.78 16.53
C LEU A 18 -31.98 43.58 17.81
N SER A 19 -33.25 43.90 18.05
CA SER A 19 -33.79 44.42 19.31
C SER A 19 -34.30 43.29 20.22
N THR A 20 -34.22 43.51 21.53
CA THR A 20 -34.53 42.54 22.60
C THR A 20 -36.03 42.48 22.98
N LEU A 21 -36.40 41.47 23.79
CA LEU A 21 -37.74 41.08 24.30
C LEU A 21 -38.63 40.43 23.22
N GLY A 22 -39.26 39.27 23.39
CA GLY A 22 -39.69 38.43 24.52
C GLY A 22 -40.88 37.60 23.98
N SER A 23 -41.39 36.50 24.53
CA SER A 23 -41.16 35.78 25.78
C SER A 23 -41.60 34.32 25.61
N GLN A 24 -40.93 33.38 26.28
CA GLN A 24 -41.50 32.13 26.82
C GLN A 24 -42.65 31.43 26.03
N GLN A 25 -42.38 30.81 24.87
CA GLN A 25 -43.23 29.74 24.27
C GLN A 25 -42.60 29.12 22.99
N ALA A 26 -41.41 28.50 23.08
CA ALA A 26 -40.78 27.83 21.93
C ALA A 26 -39.80 26.67 22.26
N PHE A 27 -39.79 26.14 23.49
CA PHE A 27 -38.75 25.19 23.95
C PHE A 27 -39.29 23.84 24.47
N THR A 28 -40.43 23.37 23.96
CA THR A 28 -41.10 22.15 24.45
C THR A 28 -41.44 21.12 23.36
N LEU A 29 -40.84 21.19 22.16
CA LEU A 29 -41.06 20.22 21.07
C LEU A 29 -39.77 19.68 20.40
N LEU A 30 -38.63 19.68 21.09
CA LEU A 30 -37.39 19.03 20.63
C LEU A 30 -36.70 18.21 21.74
N GLN A 31 -37.48 17.42 22.49
CA GLN A 31 -36.96 16.37 23.38
C GLN A 31 -37.33 14.96 22.90
N SER A 32 -37.09 14.68 21.61
CA SER A 32 -36.78 13.31 21.20
C SER A 32 -35.30 13.03 21.52
N ASN A 33 -35.00 12.75 22.79
CA ASN A 33 -33.71 12.20 23.20
C ASN A 33 -33.60 10.75 22.71
N ALA A 34 -33.50 10.58 21.39
CA ALA A 34 -32.83 9.43 20.81
C ALA A 34 -31.36 9.57 21.21
N THR A 35 -30.99 8.97 22.35
CA THR A 35 -29.59 8.73 22.66
C THR A 35 -29.01 8.00 21.45
N PRO A 36 -27.93 8.51 20.83
CA PRO A 36 -27.30 7.76 19.77
C PRO A 36 -26.89 6.43 20.39
N THR A 37 -27.46 5.32 19.89
CA THR A 37 -27.06 3.99 20.34
C THR A 37 -25.59 3.86 20.01
N MET A 38 -24.73 4.13 20.99
CA MET A 38 -23.30 4.00 20.85
C MET A 38 -23.05 2.54 20.56
N ARG A 39 -22.78 2.23 19.28
CA ARG A 39 -22.42 0.88 18.87
C ARG A 39 -21.17 0.54 19.67
N ALA A 40 -21.31 -0.34 20.67
CA ALA A 40 -20.20 -0.77 21.47
C ALA A 40 -19.18 -1.40 20.51
N ILE A 41 -18.00 -0.79 20.41
CA ILE A 41 -16.93 -1.24 19.51
C ILE A 41 -16.41 -2.62 19.94
N SER A 42 -16.69 -2.99 21.20
CA SER A 42 -16.44 -4.28 21.81
C SER A 42 -17.76 -4.94 22.21
N THR A 43 -17.97 -6.20 21.79
CA THR A 43 -19.01 -7.10 22.31
C THR A 43 -18.55 -7.84 23.58
N THR A 44 -17.27 -7.75 23.94
CA THR A 44 -16.71 -8.34 25.16
C THR A 44 -16.71 -7.35 26.32
N THR A 45 -17.00 -7.83 27.52
CA THR A 45 -16.93 -7.04 28.76
C THR A 45 -15.52 -6.48 28.97
N PRO A 46 -15.37 -5.22 29.40
CA PRO A 46 -14.06 -4.64 29.66
C PRO A 46 -13.39 -5.38 30.83
N ARG A 47 -12.33 -6.13 30.53
CA ARG A 47 -11.39 -6.61 31.53
C ARG A 47 -10.29 -5.57 31.64
N ASN A 48 -10.22 -4.89 32.79
CA ASN A 48 -9.21 -3.87 33.07
C ASN A 48 -7.84 -4.50 33.42
N ASP A 49 -7.42 -5.50 32.64
CA ASP A 49 -6.30 -6.38 32.94
C ASP A 49 -5.36 -6.48 31.73
N LEU A 50 -4.06 -6.43 31.97
CA LEU A 50 -3.02 -6.46 30.93
C LEU A 50 -2.75 -7.88 30.40
N MET A 51 -3.43 -8.88 30.95
CA MET A 51 -3.29 -10.29 30.58
C MET A 51 -3.59 -10.60 29.09
N GLU A 52 -4.23 -9.70 28.33
CA GLU A 52 -4.39 -9.87 26.87
C GLU A 52 -3.11 -9.63 26.06
N PHE A 53 -2.05 -9.06 26.66
CA PHE A 53 -0.72 -8.92 26.04
C PHE A 53 0.17 -10.17 26.21
N PHE A 54 -0.28 -11.18 26.96
CA PHE A 54 0.45 -12.41 27.21
C PHE A 54 -0.36 -13.60 26.72
N ASP A 55 0.29 -14.65 26.20
CA ASP A 55 -0.44 -15.88 25.88
C ASP A 55 -0.98 -16.52 27.16
N ASN A 56 -1.93 -17.42 26.98
CA ASN A 56 -2.55 -18.23 28.02
C ASN A 56 -1.49 -18.84 28.93
N LYS A 57 -1.68 -18.75 30.26
CA LYS A 57 -0.73 -19.27 31.28
C LYS A 57 -0.36 -20.76 31.12
N LYS A 58 -1.14 -21.52 30.35
CA LYS A 58 -0.89 -22.93 30.00
C LYS A 58 0.18 -23.13 28.93
N ASN A 59 0.44 -22.11 28.11
CA ASN A 59 1.39 -22.15 27.00
C ASN A 59 2.77 -21.59 27.40
N TRP A 60 2.94 -21.17 28.66
CA TRP A 60 4.19 -20.58 29.15
C TRP A 60 5.25 -21.67 29.33
N GLY A 61 6.37 -21.54 28.62
CA GLY A 61 7.46 -22.53 28.61
C GLY A 61 7.29 -23.66 27.60
N GLU A 62 6.18 -23.71 26.86
CA GLU A 62 5.98 -24.66 25.76
C GLU A 62 6.72 -24.19 24.50
N GLN A 63 7.53 -25.06 23.89
CA GLN A 63 8.33 -24.71 22.70
C GLN A 63 7.48 -24.69 21.40
N GLU A 64 6.40 -25.46 21.36
CA GLU A 64 5.50 -25.59 20.21
C GLU A 64 4.04 -25.33 20.63
N VAL A 65 3.48 -24.20 20.20
CA VAL A 65 2.07 -23.86 20.43
C VAL A 65 1.26 -24.18 19.18
N LYS A 66 0.29 -25.10 19.31
CA LYS A 66 -0.60 -25.49 18.21
C LYS A 66 -1.40 -24.28 17.71
N HIS A 67 -1.28 -23.97 16.43
CA HIS A 67 -1.93 -22.83 15.78
C HIS A 67 -2.47 -23.21 14.39
N GLY A 68 -3.43 -22.43 13.90
CA GLY A 68 -4.12 -22.70 12.63
C GLY A 68 -3.39 -22.17 11.39
N ARG A 69 -4.05 -22.32 10.23
CA ARG A 69 -3.69 -21.67 8.96
C ARG A 69 -3.96 -20.16 9.03
N ALA A 70 -3.20 -19.37 8.28
CA ALA A 70 -3.54 -17.97 7.98
C ALA A 70 -4.86 -17.85 7.20
N TRP A 71 -5.54 -16.72 7.34
CA TRP A 71 -6.76 -16.40 6.60
C TRP A 71 -6.47 -16.15 5.12
N THR A 72 -7.20 -16.83 4.23
CA THR A 72 -7.06 -16.63 2.78
C THR A 72 -7.94 -15.47 2.31
N LYS A 73 -7.59 -14.87 1.16
CA LYS A 73 -8.40 -13.81 0.55
C LYS A 73 -9.81 -14.28 0.18
N ASP A 74 -9.98 -15.54 -0.20
CA ASP A 74 -11.28 -16.09 -0.57
C ASP A 74 -12.19 -16.30 0.64
N ASP A 75 -11.65 -16.78 1.77
CA ASP A 75 -12.39 -16.85 3.04
C ASP A 75 -12.88 -15.47 3.50
N LEU A 76 -12.03 -14.45 3.36
CA LEU A 76 -12.29 -13.07 3.76
C LEU A 76 -13.28 -12.36 2.83
N ARG A 77 -13.26 -12.67 1.51
CA ARG A 77 -14.22 -12.15 0.52
C ARG A 77 -15.67 -12.52 0.83
N ILE A 78 -15.91 -13.64 1.51
CA ILE A 78 -17.25 -14.11 1.89
C ILE A 78 -17.79 -13.37 3.14
N LYS A 79 -16.93 -12.74 3.95
CA LYS A 79 -17.31 -12.09 5.22
C LYS A 79 -17.83 -10.66 5.04
N SER A 80 -18.74 -10.23 5.91
CA SER A 80 -19.25 -8.85 5.90
C SER A 80 -18.16 -7.86 6.34
N ASN A 81 -18.30 -6.59 5.97
CA ASN A 81 -17.39 -5.54 6.44
C ASN A 81 -17.39 -5.38 7.98
N GLY A 82 -18.51 -5.70 8.64
CA GLY A 82 -18.60 -5.72 10.11
C GLY A 82 -17.75 -6.83 10.72
N ASP A 83 -17.82 -8.05 10.16
CA ASP A 83 -17.03 -9.18 10.61
C ASP A 83 -15.53 -8.97 10.35
N LEU A 84 -15.16 -8.42 9.19
CA LEU A 84 -13.76 -8.08 8.87
C LEU A 84 -13.20 -7.03 9.84
N HIS A 85 -14.00 -6.02 10.21
CA HIS A 85 -13.60 -5.03 11.21
C HIS A 85 -13.38 -5.67 12.60
N GLN A 86 -14.26 -6.58 13.04
CA GLN A 86 -14.06 -7.32 14.30
C GLN A 86 -12.83 -8.23 14.23
N LEU A 87 -12.67 -8.98 13.13
CA LEU A 87 -11.53 -9.88 12.91
C LEU A 87 -10.20 -9.14 12.91
N TRP A 88 -10.14 -7.92 12.34
CA TRP A 88 -8.95 -7.08 12.40
C TRP A 88 -8.50 -6.82 13.84
N PHE A 89 -9.42 -6.51 14.76
CA PHE A 89 -9.07 -6.31 16.17
C PHE A 89 -8.66 -7.60 16.87
N VAL A 90 -9.27 -8.75 16.54
CA VAL A 90 -8.82 -10.06 17.05
C VAL A 90 -7.38 -10.35 16.62
N LEU A 91 -7.06 -10.18 15.32
CA LEU A 91 -5.72 -10.35 14.78
C LEU A 91 -4.72 -9.33 15.34
N LEU A 92 -5.14 -8.08 15.59
CA LEU A 92 -4.28 -7.04 16.15
C LEU A 92 -3.89 -7.33 17.61
N LYS A 93 -4.81 -7.84 18.45
CA LYS A 93 -4.49 -8.23 19.83
C LYS A 93 -3.51 -9.40 19.85
N GLU A 94 -3.78 -10.42 19.04
CA GLU A 94 -2.90 -11.56 18.83
C GLU A 94 -1.50 -11.13 18.34
N HIS A 95 -1.42 -10.24 17.34
CA HIS A 95 -0.15 -9.69 16.85
C HIS A 95 0.64 -8.96 17.95
N ASN A 96 -0.02 -8.12 18.74
CA ASN A 96 0.62 -7.38 19.83
C ASN A 96 1.12 -8.32 20.94
N MET A 97 0.34 -9.33 21.31
CA MET A 97 0.73 -10.37 22.27
C MET A 97 1.99 -11.13 21.80
N LEU A 98 2.05 -11.51 20.53
CA LEU A 98 3.23 -12.16 19.94
C LEU A 98 4.45 -11.25 19.90
N LEU A 99 4.30 -9.96 19.60
CA LEU A 99 5.41 -8.99 19.65
C LEU A 99 5.95 -8.80 21.08
N THR A 100 5.09 -8.78 22.09
CA THR A 100 5.51 -8.75 23.50
C THR A 100 6.32 -10.00 23.84
N MET A 101 5.87 -11.18 23.42
CA MET A 101 6.62 -12.44 23.60
C MET A 101 7.94 -12.45 22.81
N GLU A 102 7.97 -11.94 21.57
CA GLU A 102 9.19 -11.88 20.74
C GLU A 102 10.26 -11.00 21.40
N HIS A 103 9.85 -9.86 21.97
CA HIS A 103 10.72 -8.99 22.74
C HIS A 103 11.24 -9.69 24.01
N GLU A 104 10.36 -10.30 24.81
CA GLU A 104 10.74 -11.01 26.04
C GLU A 104 11.72 -12.17 25.79
N CYS A 105 11.46 -13.02 24.79
CA CYS A 105 12.39 -14.09 24.41
C CYS A 105 13.74 -13.54 23.97
N LYS A 106 13.76 -12.46 23.19
CA LYS A 106 14.99 -11.82 22.72
C LYS A 106 15.83 -11.25 23.88
N GLU A 107 15.20 -10.57 24.84
CA GLU A 107 15.90 -10.04 26.03
C GLU A 107 16.46 -11.16 26.92
N LYS A 108 15.76 -12.29 27.02
CA LYS A 108 16.21 -13.49 27.76
C LYS A 108 17.19 -14.37 26.98
N MET A 109 17.44 -14.06 25.71
CA MET A 109 18.20 -14.90 24.75
C MET A 109 17.60 -16.32 24.56
N GLU A 110 16.28 -16.44 24.70
CA GLU A 110 15.51 -17.67 24.51
C GLU A 110 14.99 -17.78 23.07
N LEU A 111 14.73 -19.02 22.62
CA LEU A 111 14.11 -19.28 21.31
C LEU A 111 12.60 -19.01 21.38
N PHE A 112 12.11 -18.16 20.47
CA PHE A 112 10.69 -17.82 20.40
C PHE A 112 9.81 -19.05 20.11
N PRO A 113 8.75 -19.33 20.90
CA PRO A 113 7.81 -20.41 20.62
C PRO A 113 7.04 -20.20 19.30
N SER A 114 7.17 -21.15 18.37
CA SER A 114 6.44 -21.18 17.09
C SER A 114 6.41 -19.84 16.30
N PRO A 115 7.55 -19.33 15.79
CA PRO A 115 7.63 -18.04 15.07
C PRO A 115 6.67 -17.92 13.87
N GLU A 116 6.34 -19.04 13.22
CA GLU A 116 5.34 -19.10 12.16
C GLU A 116 3.97 -18.50 12.53
N ARG A 117 3.59 -18.50 13.82
CA ARG A 117 2.33 -17.93 14.30
C ARG A 117 2.28 -16.42 14.01
N LEU A 118 3.39 -15.71 14.20
CA LEU A 118 3.49 -14.27 13.95
C LEU A 118 3.41 -13.96 12.44
N ASP A 119 4.06 -14.78 11.60
CA ASP A 119 4.01 -14.60 10.15
C ASP A 119 2.62 -14.92 9.57
N LYS A 120 1.94 -15.96 10.07
CA LYS A 120 0.56 -16.30 9.69
C LYS A 120 -0.45 -15.20 10.08
N VAL A 121 -0.22 -14.52 11.20
CA VAL A 121 -1.02 -13.36 11.62
C VAL A 121 -0.74 -12.14 10.72
N LYS A 122 0.52 -11.83 10.43
CA LYS A 122 0.91 -10.76 9.49
C LYS A 122 0.32 -10.98 8.08
N GLU A 123 0.39 -12.21 7.57
CA GLU A 123 -0.22 -12.62 6.30
C GLU A 123 -1.74 -12.40 6.33
N SER A 124 -2.41 -12.86 7.39
CA SER A 124 -3.85 -12.68 7.58
C SER A 124 -4.26 -11.20 7.60
N MET A 125 -3.49 -10.35 8.27
CA MET A 125 -3.74 -8.90 8.32
C MET A 125 -3.53 -8.24 6.94
N SER A 126 -2.47 -8.62 6.21
CA SER A 126 -2.22 -8.15 4.85
C SER A 126 -3.33 -8.57 3.88
N ASN A 127 -3.79 -9.82 3.95
CA ASN A 127 -4.89 -10.33 3.14
C ASN A 127 -6.22 -9.61 3.44
N LEU A 128 -6.49 -9.30 4.72
CA LEU A 128 -7.67 -8.52 5.14
C LEU A 128 -7.62 -7.09 4.61
N GLU A 129 -6.47 -6.41 4.73
CA GLU A 129 -6.29 -5.06 4.17
C GLU A 129 -6.46 -5.06 2.64
N GLU A 130 -5.91 -6.05 1.94
CA GLU A 130 -6.05 -6.17 0.48
C GLU A 130 -7.52 -6.36 0.06
N VAL A 131 -8.29 -7.24 0.74
CA VAL A 131 -9.72 -7.45 0.44
C VAL A 131 -10.57 -6.20 0.73
N VAL A 132 -10.27 -5.46 1.80
CA VAL A 132 -10.95 -4.18 2.08
C VAL A 132 -10.59 -3.12 1.04
N ARG A 133 -9.32 -3.08 0.59
CA ARG A 133 -8.87 -2.17 -0.48
C ARG A 133 -9.48 -2.51 -1.83
N GLU A 134 -9.60 -3.80 -2.16
CA GLU A 134 -10.29 -4.34 -3.35
C GLU A 134 -11.75 -3.86 -3.38
N ARG A 135 -12.50 -4.04 -2.28
CA ARG A 135 -13.89 -3.58 -2.13
C ARG A 135 -14.02 -2.06 -2.27
N ASN A 136 -13.18 -1.29 -1.58
CA ASN A 136 -13.20 0.17 -1.66
C ASN A 136 -12.90 0.66 -3.08
N ARG A 137 -11.90 0.08 -3.73
CA ARG A 137 -11.51 0.42 -5.10
C ARG A 137 -12.66 0.16 -6.08
N ALA A 138 -13.29 -1.01 -6.01
CA ALA A 138 -14.45 -1.34 -6.86
C ALA A 138 -15.63 -0.38 -6.65
N TYR A 139 -15.88 0.06 -5.41
CA TYR A 139 -16.89 1.06 -5.10
C TYR A 139 -16.58 2.43 -5.74
N TYR A 140 -15.37 2.96 -5.54
CA TYR A 140 -15.01 4.27 -6.12
C TYR A 140 -14.88 4.23 -7.65
N GLU A 141 -14.41 3.13 -8.24
CA GLU A 141 -14.36 2.97 -9.70
C GLU A 141 -15.76 2.97 -10.34
N LEU A 142 -16.80 2.58 -9.60
CA LEU A 142 -18.21 2.67 -10.06
C LEU A 142 -18.83 4.05 -9.81
N GLU A 143 -18.61 4.64 -8.64
CA GLU A 143 -19.26 5.91 -8.23
C GLU A 143 -18.60 7.16 -8.84
N THR A 144 -17.26 7.20 -8.90
CA THR A 144 -16.51 8.38 -9.38
C THR A 144 -15.61 8.10 -10.58
N GLY A 145 -15.37 6.82 -10.92
CA GLY A 145 -14.40 6.42 -11.93
C GLY A 145 -12.93 6.54 -11.48
N GLU A 146 -12.68 6.82 -10.20
CA GLU A 146 -11.35 6.91 -9.60
C GLU A 146 -11.11 5.76 -8.60
N SER A 147 -9.86 5.37 -8.36
CA SER A 147 -9.54 4.23 -7.48
C SER A 147 -9.80 4.47 -5.98
N GLY A 148 -10.15 5.69 -5.55
CA GLY A 148 -10.28 6.08 -4.14
C GLY A 148 -8.96 6.12 -3.33
N GLU A 149 -7.84 5.69 -3.92
CA GLU A 149 -6.52 5.81 -3.31
C GLU A 149 -6.01 7.26 -3.27
N ARG A 150 -5.05 7.53 -2.38
CA ARG A 150 -4.42 8.85 -2.23
C ARG A 150 -3.91 9.38 -3.59
N PRO A 151 -4.44 10.51 -4.10
CA PRO A 151 -4.15 10.97 -5.45
C PRO A 151 -2.67 11.29 -5.63
N GLY A 152 -2.14 10.96 -6.81
CA GLY A 152 -0.74 11.20 -7.13
C GLY A 152 -0.52 11.39 -8.63
N LYS A 153 0.67 11.87 -8.97
CA LYS A 153 1.05 12.11 -10.36
C LYS A 153 2.55 11.96 -10.57
N LEU A 154 2.93 11.59 -11.79
CA LEU A 154 4.34 11.45 -12.18
C LEU A 154 4.93 12.83 -12.52
N VAL A 155 5.80 13.34 -11.66
CA VAL A 155 6.35 14.70 -11.72
C VAL A 155 7.88 14.64 -11.78
N ALA A 156 8.53 15.63 -12.40
CA ALA A 156 9.98 15.73 -12.39
C ALA A 156 10.48 16.49 -11.16
N ASN A 157 11.58 16.03 -10.56
CA ASN A 157 12.33 16.81 -9.58
C ASN A 157 13.20 17.88 -10.29
N GLN A 158 13.94 18.68 -9.52
CA GLN A 158 14.83 19.73 -10.05
C GLN A 158 15.96 19.20 -10.95
N LEU A 159 16.29 17.91 -10.84
CA LEU A 159 17.28 17.21 -11.69
C LEU A 159 16.66 16.58 -12.95
N GLY A 160 15.35 16.76 -13.16
CA GLY A 160 14.60 16.18 -14.28
C GLY A 160 14.30 14.69 -14.18
N ILE A 161 14.57 14.06 -13.02
CA ILE A 161 14.21 12.67 -12.75
C ILE A 161 12.73 12.63 -12.39
N ARG A 162 11.97 11.79 -13.10
CA ARG A 162 10.53 11.58 -12.86
C ARG A 162 10.33 10.71 -11.63
N PHE A 163 9.48 11.14 -10.70
CA PHE A 163 9.07 10.39 -9.51
C PHE A 163 7.56 10.53 -9.27
N TYR A 164 6.95 9.56 -8.59
CA TYR A 164 5.53 9.59 -8.28
C TYR A 164 5.29 10.47 -7.04
N TYR A 165 4.76 11.68 -7.27
CA TYR A 165 4.39 12.60 -6.19
C TYR A 165 2.99 12.26 -5.67
N ARG A 166 2.91 11.84 -4.41
CA ARG A 166 1.66 11.56 -3.69
C ARG A 166 1.13 12.86 -3.05
N ALA A 167 0.05 13.43 -3.59
CA ALA A 167 -0.54 14.66 -3.07
C ALA A 167 -1.00 14.48 -1.62
N PHE A 168 -1.06 15.56 -0.85
CA PHE A 168 -1.52 15.55 0.53
C PHE A 168 -2.43 16.74 0.79
N GLU A 169 -3.25 16.63 1.84
CA GLU A 169 -4.22 17.64 2.21
C GLU A 169 -3.56 18.91 2.74
N HIS A 170 -4.20 20.05 2.45
CA HIS A 170 -3.74 21.38 2.84
C HIS A 170 -4.93 22.23 3.24
N VAL A 171 -4.82 22.95 4.36
CA VAL A 171 -5.81 23.94 4.79
C VAL A 171 -5.84 25.17 3.86
N ILE A 172 -4.70 25.48 3.21
CA ILE A 172 -4.51 26.68 2.40
C ILE A 172 -4.32 26.28 0.92
N PRO A 173 -4.98 26.95 -0.05
CA PRO A 173 -4.77 26.73 -1.46
C PRO A 173 -3.30 26.83 -1.91
N LYS A 174 -2.95 26.02 -2.91
CA LYS A 174 -1.57 25.87 -3.43
C LYS A 174 -0.85 27.20 -3.70
N TYR A 175 -1.52 28.19 -4.27
CA TYR A 175 -0.91 29.48 -4.62
C TYR A 175 -0.51 30.30 -3.38
N ALA A 176 -1.26 30.20 -2.29
CA ALA A 176 -0.98 30.92 -1.04
C ALA A 176 -0.02 30.15 -0.11
N ASN A 177 0.17 28.84 -0.30
CA ASN A 177 1.06 28.03 0.53
C ASN A 177 2.54 28.20 0.16
N ARG A 178 3.17 29.27 0.67
CA ARG A 178 4.58 29.60 0.42
C ARG A 178 5.54 28.45 0.77
N LYS A 179 5.42 27.86 1.96
CA LYS A 179 6.25 26.73 2.43
C LYS A 179 6.15 25.51 1.50
N TRP A 180 4.98 25.25 0.91
CA TRP A 180 4.80 24.17 -0.05
C TRP A 180 5.49 24.51 -1.39
N ASN A 181 5.31 25.71 -1.93
CA ASN A 181 5.91 26.16 -3.20
C ASN A 181 7.45 26.22 -3.14
N GLU A 182 8.02 26.60 -2.00
CA GLU A 182 9.47 26.60 -1.76
C GLU A 182 10.07 25.19 -1.85
N ARG A 183 9.39 24.20 -1.25
CA ARG A 183 9.84 22.79 -1.17
C ARG A 183 9.56 22.01 -2.46
N HIS A 184 8.40 22.19 -3.08
CA HIS A 184 7.90 21.36 -4.18
C HIS A 184 8.17 21.98 -5.55
N LYS A 185 9.46 22.15 -5.89
CA LYS A 185 9.90 22.64 -7.20
C LYS A 185 9.82 21.51 -8.24
N PHE A 186 8.70 21.49 -8.97
CA PHE A 186 8.32 20.49 -9.96
C PHE A 186 8.78 20.80 -11.39
N SER A 187 9.66 21.78 -11.55
CA SER A 187 10.28 22.17 -12.81
C SER A 187 11.78 21.90 -12.77
N TYR A 188 12.35 21.65 -13.95
CA TYR A 188 13.78 21.49 -14.17
C TYR A 188 14.14 22.13 -15.52
N GLY A 189 15.41 22.48 -15.69
CA GLY A 189 15.88 23.13 -16.90
C GLY A 189 17.35 23.51 -16.82
N GLY A 190 17.82 24.22 -17.85
CA GLY A 190 19.22 24.63 -17.97
C GLY A 190 20.15 23.53 -18.49
N HIS A 191 21.28 23.98 -19.04
CA HIS A 191 22.25 23.10 -19.72
C HIS A 191 22.83 22.02 -18.79
N ALA A 192 23.12 22.37 -17.53
CA ALA A 192 23.69 21.43 -16.56
C ALA A 192 22.78 20.21 -16.30
N VAL A 193 21.47 20.44 -16.14
CA VAL A 193 20.49 19.35 -15.96
C VAL A 193 20.34 18.53 -17.24
N GLY A 194 20.33 19.17 -18.41
CA GLY A 194 20.32 18.48 -19.70
C GLY A 194 21.54 17.54 -19.88
N LYS A 195 22.75 18.03 -19.55
CA LYS A 195 23.99 17.24 -19.56
C LYS A 195 23.94 16.08 -18.57
N PHE A 196 23.48 16.33 -17.34
CA PHE A 196 23.28 15.29 -16.33
C PHE A 196 22.33 14.19 -16.81
N LEU A 197 21.15 14.55 -17.34
CA LEU A 197 20.17 13.59 -17.86
C LEU A 197 20.72 12.78 -19.04
N ARG A 198 21.57 13.36 -19.90
CA ARG A 198 22.22 12.64 -20.99
C ARG A 198 23.19 11.57 -20.45
N LEU A 199 24.12 11.98 -19.58
CA LEU A 199 25.09 11.08 -18.94
C LEU A 199 24.40 10.00 -18.09
N TYR A 200 23.30 10.33 -17.42
CA TYR A 200 22.50 9.37 -16.67
C TYR A 200 21.83 8.32 -17.57
N ARG A 201 21.27 8.71 -18.73
CA ARG A 201 20.74 7.77 -19.73
C ARG A 201 21.85 6.91 -20.35
N GLU A 202 23.00 7.49 -20.67
CA GLU A 202 24.19 6.76 -21.14
C GLU A 202 24.61 5.70 -20.10
N ARG A 203 24.64 6.05 -18.80
CA ARG A 203 24.91 5.12 -17.69
C ARG A 203 23.88 3.99 -17.63
N LEU A 204 22.58 4.29 -17.61
CA LEU A 204 21.53 3.28 -17.57
C LEU A 204 21.57 2.33 -18.79
N TYR A 205 21.86 2.87 -19.98
CA TYR A 205 22.07 2.07 -21.19
C TYR A 205 23.29 1.15 -21.03
N ASN A 206 24.39 1.67 -20.50
CA ASN A 206 25.62 0.91 -20.25
C ASN A 206 25.42 -0.21 -19.21
N GLU A 207 24.67 0.04 -18.14
CA GLU A 207 24.29 -0.95 -17.13
C GLU A 207 23.38 -2.03 -17.74
N LYS A 208 22.29 -1.65 -18.43
CA LYS A 208 21.38 -2.60 -19.11
C LYS A 208 22.15 -3.45 -20.14
N ARG A 209 23.09 -2.87 -20.88
CA ARG A 209 23.93 -3.58 -21.87
C ARG A 209 24.94 -4.52 -21.20
N LYS A 210 25.56 -4.12 -20.08
CA LYS A 210 26.42 -5.01 -19.28
C LYS A 210 25.63 -6.21 -18.73
N LEU A 211 24.40 -6.00 -18.27
CA LEU A 211 23.52 -7.07 -17.81
C LEU A 211 23.23 -8.08 -18.93
N ARG A 212 22.76 -7.62 -20.11
CA ARG A 212 22.55 -8.50 -21.28
C ARG A 212 23.77 -9.32 -21.66
N ASN A 213 24.96 -8.74 -21.57
CA ASN A 213 26.21 -9.45 -21.84
C ASN A 213 26.53 -10.50 -20.77
N ARG A 214 26.21 -10.24 -19.49
CA ARG A 214 26.35 -11.23 -18.40
C ARG A 214 25.39 -12.40 -18.59
N GLU A 215 24.09 -12.12 -18.78
CA GLU A 215 23.05 -13.12 -19.05
C GLU A 215 23.42 -13.98 -20.27
N ARG A 216 23.85 -13.35 -21.37
CA ARG A 216 24.32 -14.04 -22.57
C ARG A 216 25.50 -14.97 -22.29
N ASN A 217 26.49 -14.51 -21.52
CA ASN A 217 27.67 -15.30 -21.17
C ASN A 217 27.32 -16.44 -20.22
N GLU A 218 26.39 -16.24 -19.29
CA GLU A 218 25.87 -17.27 -18.38
C GLU A 218 25.16 -18.38 -19.17
N VAL A 219 24.25 -18.03 -20.08
CA VAL A 219 23.59 -18.98 -20.98
C VAL A 219 24.60 -19.74 -21.85
N VAL A 220 25.58 -19.06 -22.45
CA VAL A 220 26.65 -19.73 -23.23
C VAL A 220 27.47 -20.69 -22.37
N HIS A 221 27.78 -20.33 -21.12
CA HIS A 221 28.52 -21.19 -20.21
C HIS A 221 27.68 -22.40 -19.75
N LEU A 222 26.39 -22.22 -19.46
CA LEU A 222 25.46 -23.29 -19.13
C LEU A 222 25.32 -24.28 -20.29
N LEU A 223 25.07 -23.80 -21.51
CA LEU A 223 24.98 -24.63 -22.72
C LEU A 223 26.27 -25.40 -23.04
N ARG A 224 27.45 -24.87 -22.65
CA ARG A 224 28.75 -25.54 -22.80
C ARG A 224 29.01 -26.61 -21.75
N ARG A 225 28.60 -26.36 -20.50
CA ARG A 225 28.77 -27.31 -19.38
C ARG A 225 27.72 -28.42 -19.40
N PHE A 226 26.50 -28.10 -19.84
CA PHE A 226 25.35 -29.00 -19.88
C PHE A 226 24.72 -28.99 -21.28
N PRO A 227 25.28 -29.74 -22.25
CA PRO A 227 24.82 -29.69 -23.66
C PRO A 227 23.36 -30.11 -23.91
N ASN A 228 22.77 -30.83 -22.95
CA ASN A 228 21.41 -31.38 -22.95
C ASN A 228 20.47 -30.63 -22.00
N ILE A 229 20.86 -29.45 -21.50
CA ILE A 229 19.97 -28.61 -20.70
C ILE A 229 18.72 -28.22 -21.49
N ASP A 230 17.58 -28.22 -20.81
CA ASP A 230 16.33 -27.77 -21.41
C ASP A 230 16.42 -26.28 -21.80
N ARG A 231 15.83 -25.96 -22.95
CA ARG A 231 15.92 -24.65 -23.60
C ARG A 231 14.77 -23.76 -23.17
N GLU A 232 13.61 -24.33 -22.84
CA GLU A 232 12.42 -23.59 -22.43
C GLU A 232 12.63 -22.97 -21.04
N THR A 233 13.10 -23.77 -20.08
CA THR A 233 13.50 -23.29 -18.75
C THR A 233 14.62 -22.24 -18.80
N LEU A 234 15.60 -22.36 -19.71
CA LEU A 234 16.61 -21.32 -19.93
C LEU A 234 16.00 -20.02 -20.50
N ALA A 235 15.08 -20.10 -21.45
CA ALA A 235 14.42 -18.94 -22.03
C ALA A 235 13.50 -18.22 -21.00
N GLN A 236 12.79 -18.99 -20.17
CA GLN A 236 12.00 -18.46 -19.05
C GLN A 236 12.87 -17.73 -18.02
N ARG A 237 14.05 -18.29 -17.68
CA ARG A 237 14.97 -17.67 -16.71
C ARG A 237 15.71 -16.44 -17.27
N PHE A 238 16.00 -16.42 -18.58
CA PHE A 238 16.75 -15.35 -19.23
C PHE A 238 15.99 -14.73 -20.41
N PRO A 239 14.82 -14.09 -20.20
CA PRO A 239 13.94 -13.57 -21.27
C PRO A 239 14.58 -12.44 -22.10
N SER A 240 15.69 -11.90 -21.62
CA SER A 240 16.53 -10.87 -22.26
C SER A 240 17.43 -11.43 -23.38
N VAL A 241 17.59 -12.76 -23.46
CA VAL A 241 18.56 -13.44 -24.31
C VAL A 241 17.87 -14.48 -25.21
N ASP A 242 18.10 -14.37 -26.51
CA ASP A 242 17.68 -15.37 -27.51
C ASP A 242 18.52 -16.66 -27.38
N VAL A 243 17.99 -17.64 -26.64
CA VAL A 243 18.65 -18.92 -26.33
C VAL A 243 18.82 -19.80 -27.57
N GLU A 244 17.84 -19.81 -28.49
CA GLU A 244 17.92 -20.56 -29.74
C GLU A 244 19.08 -20.10 -30.61
N LYS A 245 19.23 -18.79 -30.78
CA LYS A 245 20.33 -18.20 -31.54
C LYS A 245 21.67 -18.47 -30.92
N LEU A 246 21.75 -18.57 -29.58
CA LEU A 246 22.98 -19.00 -28.90
C LEU A 246 23.28 -20.48 -29.15
N TYR A 247 22.31 -21.37 -29.01
CA TYR A 247 22.45 -22.81 -29.25
C TYR A 247 22.93 -23.13 -30.69
N LYS A 248 22.51 -22.32 -31.67
CA LYS A 248 22.91 -22.44 -33.08
C LYS A 248 24.36 -21.98 -33.34
N LEU A 249 25.07 -21.38 -32.37
CA LEU A 249 26.48 -20.97 -32.54
C LEU A 249 27.45 -22.15 -32.44
N ASP A 250 28.38 -22.24 -33.38
CA ASP A 250 29.38 -23.32 -33.44
C ASP A 250 30.28 -23.39 -32.19
N LYS A 251 30.46 -22.26 -31.50
CA LYS A 251 31.18 -22.12 -30.22
C LYS A 251 30.57 -22.92 -29.04
N ILE A 252 29.46 -23.63 -29.26
CA ILE A 252 28.77 -24.52 -28.31
C ILE A 252 28.72 -25.96 -28.85
N ARG A 253 28.76 -26.15 -30.17
CA ARG A 253 28.62 -27.46 -30.84
C ARG A 253 29.85 -28.36 -30.70
N THR A 254 31.04 -27.79 -30.52
CA THR A 254 32.33 -28.49 -30.54
C THR A 254 32.51 -29.57 -29.46
N ASN A 255 31.67 -29.60 -28.42
CA ASN A 255 31.76 -30.61 -27.34
C ASN A 255 30.86 -31.84 -27.57
N ARG A 256 30.26 -32.01 -28.76
CA ARG A 256 29.31 -33.11 -29.04
C ARG A 256 29.89 -34.26 -29.88
N THR A 257 31.09 -34.12 -30.41
CA THR A 257 31.74 -35.07 -31.32
C THR A 257 32.69 -36.03 -30.60
N SER A 258 32.40 -36.36 -29.34
CA SER A 258 33.29 -37.16 -28.46
C SER A 258 32.52 -38.19 -27.63
N GLN A 259 31.54 -38.85 -28.25
CA GLN A 259 30.89 -40.08 -27.81
C GLN A 259 30.65 -40.96 -29.04
#